data_AF-A0A1B2ECT7-F1
#
_entry.id   AF-A0A1B2ECT7-F1
#
_cell.length_a   1.000
_cell.length_b   1.000
_cell.length_c   1.000
_cell.angle_alpha   90.00
_cell.angle_beta   90.00
_cell.angle_gamma   90.00
#
_symmetry.space_group_name_H-M   'P 1'
#
loop_
_entity.id
_entity.type
_entity.pdbx_description
1 polymer ?
#
loop_
_entity_poly.entity_id
_entity_poly.type
_entity_poly.pdbx_seq_one_letter_code
_entity_poly.pdbx_strand_id
1 'polypeptide(L)'
;MEDIVASIRNLVPGSGYGNAFIDSLIWGGTAWDLGSGPVRVWLGESVDFDQAVGVHGSSDHLRSAGAAFAWTQEEADTLSYAFGLYEAVCGLTFTVADSVEDANMVLWKTELDEAVGRHEIPSQNQNWGYFDPTAESWQYRYLGGDGLHTIIHELGHGLGLAHPHDGGAEDDRTMFPGVADPYSTGTYGLNQGVWTVMSYNTGWDEAGSNLAYGNQGGLGAFDIAALQALYGANHATGAGDNTYDLPTGTTGWSCLWDAGGTDTIAAAPGSAGSTIDLRAATLREGDPNAGGFVSSEDYVAGGFTIANGVTIENATGAGGPDDLSGNAVANTLLGGGGRDTLWATAATMCSDAARVRTFSCSI
;
A
#
# COMPACT_ATOMS: atom_id res chain seq x y z
N MET A 1 -33.15 13.32 0.03
CA MET A 1 -32.18 12.64 -0.84
C MET A 1 -32.00 11.31 -0.14
N GLU A 2 -32.40 10.18 -0.72
CA GLU A 2 -32.13 8.89 -0.08
C GLU A 2 -30.62 8.81 0.16
N ASP A 3 -30.20 8.52 1.39
CA ASP A 3 -28.79 8.31 1.68
C ASP A 3 -28.32 7.14 0.82
N ILE A 4 -27.45 7.43 -0.15
CA ILE A 4 -26.91 6.39 -1.01
C ILE A 4 -25.94 5.58 -0.12
N VAL A 5 -26.29 4.32 0.15
CA VAL A 5 -25.50 3.38 0.96
C VAL A 5 -24.62 2.58 0.00
N ALA A 6 -23.33 2.39 0.31
CA ALA A 6 -22.45 1.55 -0.50
C ALA A 6 -23.07 0.15 -0.68
N SER A 7 -22.99 -0.36 -1.90
CA SER A 7 -23.48 -1.69 -2.27
C SER A 7 -22.36 -2.55 -2.83
N ILE A 8 -22.64 -3.82 -3.08
CA ILE A 8 -21.69 -4.78 -3.63
C ILE A 8 -21.98 -5.08 -5.10
N ARG A 9 -20.92 -5.05 -5.90
CA ARG A 9 -20.89 -5.65 -7.24
C ARG A 9 -20.57 -7.13 -7.08
N ASN A 10 -21.36 -7.99 -7.72
CA ASN A 10 -21.15 -9.43 -7.76
C ASN A 10 -20.54 -9.82 -9.11
N LEU A 11 -20.05 -11.06 -9.21
CA LEU A 11 -19.43 -11.63 -10.42
C LEU A 11 -18.21 -10.81 -10.87
N VAL A 12 -17.47 -10.27 -9.90
CA VAL A 12 -16.19 -9.62 -10.16
C VAL A 12 -15.19 -10.73 -10.52
N PRO A 13 -14.53 -10.69 -11.68
CA PRO A 13 -13.53 -11.70 -12.01
C PRO A 13 -12.32 -11.55 -11.08
N GLY A 14 -11.75 -12.67 -10.64
CA GLY A 14 -10.48 -12.72 -9.93
C GLY A 14 -9.31 -12.45 -10.88
N SER A 15 -9.41 -12.91 -12.13
CA SER A 15 -8.39 -12.71 -13.16
C SER A 15 -8.93 -12.24 -14.52
N GLY A 16 -8.04 -11.82 -15.42
CA GLY A 16 -8.38 -11.37 -16.77
C GLY A 16 -8.28 -9.86 -16.99
N TYR A 17 -7.65 -9.14 -16.07
CA TYR A 17 -7.26 -7.73 -16.19
C TYR A 17 -6.02 -7.54 -17.06
N GLY A 18 -5.38 -8.63 -17.51
CA GLY A 18 -4.30 -8.61 -18.50
C GLY A 18 -2.91 -8.41 -17.90
N ASN A 19 -2.76 -8.67 -16.61
CA ASN A 19 -1.51 -8.52 -15.88
C ASN A 19 -1.46 -9.51 -14.71
N ALA A 20 -0.46 -10.41 -14.71
CA ALA A 20 -0.37 -11.49 -13.73
C ALA A 20 -0.29 -11.02 -12.27
N PHE A 21 0.31 -9.85 -12.00
CA PHE A 21 0.38 -9.30 -10.64
C PHE A 21 -0.99 -8.78 -10.18
N ILE A 22 -1.70 -8.07 -11.07
CA ILE A 22 -3.05 -7.55 -10.78
C ILE A 22 -4.06 -8.70 -10.65
N ASP A 23 -4.03 -9.64 -11.60
CA ASP A 23 -4.90 -10.83 -11.64
C ASP A 23 -4.74 -11.71 -10.39
N SER A 24 -3.59 -11.68 -9.74
CA SER A 24 -3.35 -12.47 -8.52
C SER A 24 -3.68 -11.71 -7.24
N LEU A 25 -3.77 -10.38 -7.28
CA LEU A 25 -4.16 -9.57 -6.13
C LEU A 25 -5.65 -9.31 -6.07
N ILE A 26 -6.45 -9.58 -7.10
CA ILE A 26 -7.90 -9.41 -7.04
C ILE A 26 -8.52 -10.74 -6.60
N TRP A 27 -9.22 -10.72 -5.46
CA TRP A 27 -9.84 -11.94 -4.92
C TRP A 27 -10.90 -12.52 -5.83
N GLY A 28 -11.65 -11.66 -6.53
CA GLY A 28 -12.81 -12.05 -7.33
C GLY A 28 -14.08 -12.24 -6.50
N GLY A 29 -15.16 -12.64 -7.18
CA GLY A 29 -16.50 -12.83 -6.62
C GLY A 29 -17.24 -11.52 -6.38
N THR A 30 -16.71 -10.67 -5.51
CA THR A 30 -17.37 -9.46 -4.99
C THR A 30 -16.43 -8.28 -4.81
N ALA A 31 -16.93 -7.07 -5.03
CA ALA A 31 -16.23 -5.81 -4.76
C ALA A 31 -17.23 -4.71 -4.40
N TRP A 32 -16.77 -3.61 -3.79
CA TRP A 32 -17.61 -2.44 -3.55
C TRP A 32 -18.08 -1.79 -4.87
N ASP A 33 -19.29 -1.22 -4.87
CA ASP A 33 -19.85 -0.44 -5.97
C ASP A 33 -19.63 1.05 -5.76
N LEU A 34 -18.86 1.68 -6.65
CA LEU A 34 -18.59 3.11 -6.62
C LEU A 34 -19.83 3.98 -6.89
N GLY A 35 -20.86 3.41 -7.54
CA GLY A 35 -22.09 4.13 -7.85
C GLY A 35 -23.00 4.40 -6.64
N SER A 36 -22.69 3.78 -5.50
CA SER A 36 -23.61 3.67 -4.37
C SER A 36 -23.17 4.45 -3.12
N GLY A 37 -22.15 5.30 -3.22
CA GLY A 37 -21.71 6.17 -2.12
C GLY A 37 -20.57 5.59 -1.27
N PRO A 38 -20.18 6.27 -0.18
CA PRO A 38 -19.04 5.87 0.64
C PRO A 38 -19.31 4.58 1.41
N VAL A 39 -18.26 3.78 1.62
CA VAL A 39 -18.31 2.61 2.50
C VAL A 39 -18.41 3.10 3.95
N ARG A 40 -19.49 2.71 4.64
CA ARG A 40 -19.70 3.10 6.04
C ARG A 40 -18.95 2.16 6.97
N VAL A 41 -18.11 2.72 7.81
CA VAL A 41 -17.25 1.98 8.74
C VAL A 41 -17.68 2.25 10.17
N TRP A 42 -17.68 1.21 11.00
CA TRP A 42 -17.89 1.31 12.43
C TRP A 42 -16.78 0.58 13.20
N LEU A 43 -16.31 1.18 14.29
CA LEU A 43 -15.37 0.53 15.20
C LEU A 43 -16.18 -0.20 16.28
N GLY A 44 -16.27 -1.51 16.16
CA GLY A 44 -17.12 -2.34 17.01
C GLY A 44 -16.64 -2.38 18.46
N GLU A 45 -17.55 -2.13 19.39
CA GLU A 45 -17.36 -2.24 20.83
C GLU A 45 -18.16 -3.42 21.41
N SER A 46 -17.81 -3.86 22.62
CA SER A 46 -18.50 -4.97 23.30
C SER A 46 -20.04 -4.81 23.33
N VAL A 47 -20.53 -3.56 23.45
CA VAL A 47 -21.96 -3.23 23.48
C VAL A 47 -22.66 -3.39 22.13
N ASP A 48 -21.91 -3.36 21.03
CA ASP A 48 -22.43 -3.43 19.67
C ASP A 48 -22.58 -4.87 19.18
N PHE A 49 -21.92 -5.83 19.84
CA PHE A 49 -21.77 -7.20 19.36
C PHE A 49 -23.10 -7.88 18.99
N ASP A 50 -24.10 -7.85 19.89
CA ASP A 50 -25.38 -8.52 19.63
C ASP A 50 -26.15 -7.87 18.45
N GLN A 51 -26.04 -6.55 18.29
CA GLN A 51 -26.65 -5.81 17.17
C GLN A 51 -25.93 -6.15 15.85
N ALA A 52 -24.60 -6.16 15.87
CA ALA A 52 -23.77 -6.52 14.72
C ALA A 52 -24.02 -7.96 14.27
N VAL A 53 -24.08 -8.93 15.21
CA VAL A 53 -24.43 -10.33 14.90
C VAL A 53 -25.82 -10.44 14.27
N GLY A 54 -26.75 -9.55 14.63
CA GLY A 54 -28.07 -9.49 14.01
C GLY A 54 -28.06 -9.15 12.51
N VAL A 55 -27.03 -8.42 12.05
CA VAL A 55 -26.86 -8.01 10.64
C VAL A 55 -25.90 -8.94 9.90
N HIS A 56 -24.71 -9.15 10.45
CA HIS A 56 -23.64 -9.93 9.86
C HIS A 56 -23.89 -11.45 9.95
N GLY A 57 -24.45 -11.90 11.07
CA GLY A 57 -24.43 -13.30 11.48
C GLY A 57 -23.27 -13.62 12.43
N SER A 58 -23.21 -14.87 12.88
CA SER A 58 -22.16 -15.35 13.80
C SER A 58 -20.80 -15.44 13.11
N SER A 59 -19.73 -15.07 13.82
CA SER A 59 -18.34 -15.20 13.39
C SER A 59 -17.62 -16.30 14.17
N ASP A 60 -16.64 -16.95 13.52
CA ASP A 60 -15.74 -17.89 14.16
C ASP A 60 -14.60 -17.20 14.94
N HIS A 61 -14.37 -15.91 14.72
CA HIS A 61 -13.28 -15.13 15.33
C HIS A 61 -13.73 -14.38 16.58
N LEU A 62 -14.80 -13.57 16.48
CA LEU A 62 -15.41 -12.92 17.63
C LEU A 62 -16.71 -13.63 18.01
N ARG A 63 -16.66 -14.47 19.05
CA ARG A 63 -17.78 -15.36 19.44
C ARG A 63 -18.66 -14.84 20.57
N SER A 64 -18.25 -13.75 21.24
CA SER A 64 -19.02 -13.14 22.32
C SER A 64 -18.62 -11.69 22.55
N ALA A 65 -19.57 -10.88 23.03
CA ALA A 65 -19.35 -9.49 23.42
C ALA A 65 -18.16 -9.31 24.38
N GLY A 66 -17.97 -10.24 25.33
CA GLY A 66 -16.90 -10.15 26.34
C GLY A 66 -15.49 -10.40 25.80
N ALA A 67 -15.35 -10.87 24.55
CA ALA A 67 -14.07 -11.07 23.88
C ALA A 67 -13.66 -9.87 23.01
N ALA A 68 -14.52 -8.87 22.86
CA ALA A 68 -14.19 -7.63 22.16
C ALA A 68 -13.41 -6.68 23.07
N PHE A 69 -12.32 -6.11 22.56
CA PHE A 69 -11.54 -5.07 23.23
C PHE A 69 -11.96 -3.70 22.71
N ALA A 70 -11.96 -2.70 23.61
CA ALA A 70 -12.31 -1.34 23.26
C ALA A 70 -11.23 -0.63 22.44
N TRP A 71 -11.65 0.20 21.49
CA TRP A 71 -10.78 1.03 20.68
C TRP A 71 -10.33 2.28 21.44
N THR A 72 -9.05 2.62 21.30
CA THR A 72 -8.51 3.91 21.73
C THR A 72 -8.57 4.90 20.59
N GLN A 73 -8.52 6.20 20.90
CA GLN A 73 -8.49 7.24 19.87
C GLN A 73 -7.25 7.11 18.96
N GLU A 74 -6.09 6.74 19.52
CA GLU A 74 -4.86 6.53 18.74
C GLU A 74 -5.01 5.41 17.70
N GLU A 75 -5.67 4.31 18.06
CA GLU A 75 -5.95 3.22 17.12
C GLU A 75 -7.00 3.62 16.08
N ALA A 76 -8.02 4.41 16.45
CA ALA A 76 -8.99 4.96 15.51
C ALA A 76 -8.34 5.93 14.50
N ASP A 77 -7.37 6.75 14.95
CA ASP A 77 -6.59 7.64 14.10
C ASP A 77 -5.69 6.83 13.14
N THR A 78 -5.12 5.71 13.61
CA THR A 78 -4.34 4.78 12.78
C THR A 78 -5.18 4.16 11.67
N LEU A 79 -6.40 3.73 11.98
CA LEU A 79 -7.35 3.22 10.99
C LEU A 79 -7.76 4.30 9.99
N SER A 80 -8.01 5.52 10.47
CA SER A 80 -8.33 6.67 9.61
C SER A 80 -7.20 6.96 8.62
N TYR A 81 -5.94 6.89 9.07
CA TYR A 81 -4.78 6.96 8.19
C TYR A 81 -4.79 5.85 7.13
N ALA A 82 -5.05 4.60 7.54
CA ALA A 82 -5.05 3.46 6.63
C ALA A 82 -6.16 3.56 5.56
N PHE A 83 -7.39 3.97 5.93
CA PHE A 83 -8.45 4.26 4.96
C PHE A 83 -8.04 5.37 3.99
N GLY A 84 -7.41 6.43 4.49
CA GLY A 84 -6.90 7.52 3.67
C GLY A 84 -5.89 7.08 2.60
N LEU A 85 -5.08 6.03 2.86
CA LEU A 85 -4.20 5.44 1.85
C LEU A 85 -4.96 4.86 0.67
N TYR A 86 -6.09 4.19 0.92
CA TYR A 86 -6.93 3.61 -0.13
C TYR A 86 -7.68 4.70 -0.92
N GLU A 87 -8.26 5.68 -0.23
CA GLU A 87 -8.92 6.84 -0.87
C GLU A 87 -7.95 7.63 -1.74
N ALA A 88 -6.68 7.75 -1.30
CA ALA A 88 -5.67 8.49 -2.03
C ALA A 88 -5.42 7.94 -3.44
N VAL A 89 -5.56 6.63 -3.65
CA VAL A 89 -5.11 5.97 -4.90
C VAL A 89 -6.24 5.51 -5.81
N CYS A 90 -7.46 5.36 -5.29
CA CYS A 90 -8.60 4.85 -6.05
C CYS A 90 -9.93 5.58 -5.76
N GLY A 91 -10.99 5.25 -6.50
CA GLY A 91 -12.29 5.93 -6.39
C GLY A 91 -13.11 5.64 -5.13
N LEU A 92 -12.65 4.77 -4.22
CA LEU A 92 -13.35 4.49 -2.98
C LEU A 92 -13.32 5.69 -2.02
N THR A 93 -14.37 5.80 -1.22
CA THR A 93 -14.44 6.75 -0.10
C THR A 93 -15.05 6.08 1.13
N PHE A 94 -14.68 6.54 2.31
CA PHE A 94 -15.13 5.99 3.59
C PHE A 94 -15.78 7.04 4.46
N THR A 95 -16.74 6.62 5.27
CA THR A 95 -17.36 7.49 6.26
C THR A 95 -17.72 6.71 7.51
N VAL A 96 -17.85 7.39 8.65
CA VAL A 96 -18.29 6.75 9.89
C VAL A 96 -19.78 6.47 9.79
N ALA A 97 -20.21 5.25 10.11
CA ALA A 97 -21.63 4.89 10.15
C ALA A 97 -22.36 5.58 11.32
N ASP A 98 -23.69 5.69 11.25
CA ASP A 98 -24.49 6.25 12.35
C ASP A 98 -24.75 5.25 13.49
N SER A 99 -24.71 3.95 13.17
CA SER A 99 -24.77 2.85 14.13
C SER A 99 -24.08 1.61 13.57
N VAL A 100 -23.88 0.58 14.42
CA VAL A 100 -23.28 -0.68 13.98
C VAL A 100 -24.13 -1.42 12.94
N GLU A 101 -25.46 -1.32 12.98
CA GLU A 101 -26.34 -1.96 12.01
C GLU A 101 -26.36 -1.26 10.64
N ASP A 102 -26.03 0.03 10.63
CA ASP A 102 -25.91 0.82 9.39
C ASP A 102 -24.53 0.68 8.72
N ALA A 103 -23.55 0.11 9.43
CA ALA A 103 -22.20 -0.04 8.92
C ALA A 103 -22.12 -1.11 7.83
N ASN A 104 -21.42 -0.79 6.75
CA ASN A 104 -21.03 -1.78 5.74
C ASN A 104 -19.86 -2.64 6.25
N MET A 105 -18.94 -2.03 6.98
CA MET A 105 -17.75 -2.66 7.53
C MET A 105 -17.67 -2.42 9.04
N VAL A 106 -17.46 -3.47 9.82
CA VAL A 106 -17.23 -3.35 11.28
C VAL A 106 -15.86 -3.89 11.63
N LEU A 107 -15.06 -3.07 12.30
CA LEU A 107 -13.72 -3.43 12.72
C LEU A 107 -13.70 -3.77 14.21
N TRP A 108 -13.22 -4.96 14.53
CA TRP A 108 -13.18 -5.51 15.87
C TRP A 108 -11.75 -5.70 16.35
N LYS A 109 -11.52 -5.48 17.65
CA LYS A 109 -10.33 -6.02 18.33
C LYS A 109 -10.72 -7.23 19.15
N THR A 110 -10.04 -8.35 18.95
CA THR A 110 -10.27 -9.60 19.67
C THR A 110 -9.02 -10.47 19.59
N GLU A 111 -8.80 -11.35 20.57
CA GLU A 111 -7.67 -12.30 20.53
C GLU A 111 -7.89 -13.29 19.37
N LEU A 112 -6.85 -13.56 18.59
CA LEU A 112 -6.92 -14.40 17.40
C LEU A 112 -5.99 -15.61 17.52
N ASP A 113 -6.51 -16.77 17.12
CA ASP A 113 -5.69 -17.98 16.99
C ASP A 113 -4.86 -17.93 15.69
N GLU A 114 -3.54 -18.08 15.84
CA GLU A 114 -2.56 -18.26 14.75
C GLU A 114 -2.49 -17.12 13.71
N ALA A 115 -3.03 -15.94 14.02
CA ALA A 115 -2.97 -14.75 13.18
C ALA A 115 -2.94 -13.48 14.04
N VAL A 116 -2.47 -12.37 13.47
CA VAL A 116 -2.48 -11.05 14.12
C VAL A 116 -3.56 -10.12 13.56
N GLY A 117 -4.12 -10.50 12.41
CA GLY A 117 -5.23 -9.84 11.74
C GLY A 117 -5.99 -10.84 10.88
N ARG A 118 -7.28 -10.55 10.63
CA ARG A 118 -8.13 -11.23 9.63
C ARG A 118 -9.16 -10.25 9.09
N HIS A 119 -9.55 -10.41 7.83
CA HIS A 119 -10.65 -9.63 7.28
C HIS A 119 -11.44 -10.42 6.25
N GLU A 120 -12.75 -10.23 6.28
CA GLU A 120 -13.66 -10.75 5.28
C GLU A 120 -13.70 -9.86 4.03
N ILE A 121 -13.88 -10.44 2.85
CA ILE A 121 -14.04 -9.69 1.61
C ILE A 121 -15.37 -8.90 1.56
N PRO A 122 -15.55 -7.96 0.61
CA PRO A 122 -16.78 -7.16 0.51
C PRO A 122 -18.05 -8.03 0.44
N SER A 123 -19.00 -7.77 1.34
CA SER A 123 -20.22 -8.59 1.51
C SER A 123 -21.48 -7.72 1.47
N GLN A 124 -22.62 -8.29 1.02
CA GLN A 124 -23.87 -7.55 0.84
C GLN A 124 -24.53 -7.09 2.14
N ASN A 125 -24.26 -7.76 3.26
CA ASN A 125 -24.90 -7.43 4.54
C ASN A 125 -23.98 -6.51 5.36
N GLN A 126 -22.82 -7.04 5.70
CA GLN A 126 -21.77 -6.39 6.48
C GLN A 126 -20.51 -7.25 6.32
N ASN A 127 -19.31 -6.69 6.32
CA ASN A 127 -18.07 -7.45 6.44
C ASN A 127 -17.31 -7.05 7.70
N TRP A 128 -16.69 -8.03 8.36
CA TRP A 128 -15.95 -7.82 9.59
C TRP A 128 -14.44 -7.93 9.37
N GLY A 129 -13.72 -6.99 9.98
CA GLY A 129 -12.27 -7.03 10.17
C GLY A 129 -11.94 -7.30 11.64
N TYR A 130 -10.89 -8.06 11.90
CA TYR A 130 -10.48 -8.48 13.23
C TYR A 130 -8.99 -8.22 13.41
N PHE A 131 -8.63 -7.60 14.52
CA PHE A 131 -7.24 -7.32 14.87
C PHE A 131 -6.93 -7.86 16.26
N ASP A 132 -5.78 -8.49 16.44
CA ASP A 132 -5.35 -9.00 17.74
C ASP A 132 -4.58 -7.95 18.54
N PRO A 133 -5.19 -7.34 19.58
CA PRO A 133 -4.49 -6.34 20.38
C PRO A 133 -3.47 -6.94 21.37
N THR A 134 -3.45 -8.26 21.52
CA THR A 134 -2.56 -8.99 22.43
C THR A 134 -1.24 -9.38 21.77
N ALA A 135 -1.18 -9.35 20.43
CA ALA A 135 0.03 -9.59 19.67
C ALA A 135 1.09 -8.50 19.93
N GLU A 136 2.37 -8.91 20.03
CA GLU A 136 3.47 -7.96 20.28
C GLU A 136 3.58 -6.89 19.18
N SER A 137 3.25 -7.25 17.94
CA SER A 137 3.25 -6.34 16.80
C SER A 137 2.26 -5.19 16.95
N TRP A 138 1.18 -5.39 17.72
CA TRP A 138 0.13 -4.39 17.89
C TRP A 138 0.69 -3.08 18.43
N GLN A 139 1.72 -3.07 19.29
CA GLN A 139 2.28 -1.82 19.82
C GLN A 139 3.00 -0.95 18.77
N TYR A 140 3.26 -1.48 17.57
CA TYR A 140 4.01 -0.82 16.49
C TYR A 140 3.07 -0.34 15.36
N ARG A 141 2.05 0.43 15.71
CA ARG A 141 1.05 1.03 14.78
C ARG A 141 1.49 2.37 14.19
N TYR A 142 2.74 2.44 13.74
CA TYR A 142 3.30 3.64 13.14
C TYR A 142 4.07 3.27 11.87
N LEU A 143 4.49 4.26 11.08
CA LEU A 143 5.16 4.03 9.80
C LEU A 143 6.33 3.05 9.93
N GLY A 144 6.22 1.93 9.24
CA GLY A 144 7.22 0.86 9.25
C GLY A 144 7.08 -0.19 10.33
N GLY A 145 6.20 0.02 11.31
CA GLY A 145 5.86 -0.99 12.30
C GLY A 145 4.91 -2.04 11.74
N ASP A 146 5.05 -3.26 12.24
CA ASP A 146 4.30 -4.44 11.77
C ASP A 146 2.80 -4.35 12.10
N GLY A 147 2.43 -3.67 13.19
CA GLY A 147 1.04 -3.42 13.54
C GLY A 147 0.31 -2.54 12.52
N LEU A 148 0.97 -1.49 12.00
CA LEU A 148 0.40 -0.68 10.92
C LEU A 148 0.34 -1.47 9.60
N HIS A 149 1.39 -2.23 9.28
CA HIS A 149 1.38 -3.13 8.12
C HIS A 149 0.18 -4.08 8.15
N THR A 150 -0.07 -4.73 9.29
CA THR A 150 -1.23 -5.62 9.49
C THR A 150 -2.56 -4.89 9.25
N ILE A 151 -2.71 -3.67 9.80
CA ILE A 151 -3.92 -2.87 9.59
C ILE A 151 -4.17 -2.59 8.11
N ILE A 152 -3.13 -2.15 7.38
CA ILE A 152 -3.25 -1.89 5.94
C ILE A 152 -3.57 -3.21 5.22
N HIS A 153 -2.83 -4.29 5.48
CA HIS A 153 -3.04 -5.60 4.87
C HIS A 153 -4.49 -6.10 4.99
N GLU A 154 -5.04 -6.12 6.21
CA GLU A 154 -6.39 -6.62 6.46
C GLU A 154 -7.46 -5.72 5.82
N LEU A 155 -7.27 -4.40 5.83
CA LEU A 155 -8.17 -3.52 5.09
C LEU A 155 -8.09 -3.79 3.59
N GLY A 156 -6.94 -4.16 3.04
CA GLY A 156 -6.80 -4.62 1.66
C GLY A 156 -7.75 -5.78 1.32
N HIS A 157 -7.83 -6.79 2.17
CA HIS A 157 -8.82 -7.87 2.05
C HIS A 157 -10.26 -7.35 2.13
N GLY A 158 -10.54 -6.44 3.06
CA GLY A 158 -11.85 -5.77 3.18
C GLY A 158 -12.28 -4.97 1.95
N LEU A 159 -11.35 -4.72 1.03
CA LEU A 159 -11.56 -4.07 -0.26
C LEU A 159 -11.43 -5.02 -1.45
N GLY A 160 -11.29 -6.34 -1.20
CA GLY A 160 -11.28 -7.37 -2.23
C GLY A 160 -9.91 -7.72 -2.78
N LEU A 161 -8.82 -7.34 -2.09
CA LEU A 161 -7.48 -7.80 -2.43
C LEU A 161 -7.21 -9.19 -1.85
N ALA A 162 -6.46 -10.01 -2.57
CA ALA A 162 -6.02 -11.35 -2.18
C ALA A 162 -4.53 -11.38 -1.88
N HIS A 163 -4.08 -12.49 -1.29
CA HIS A 163 -2.65 -12.74 -1.15
C HIS A 163 -2.01 -13.13 -2.48
N PRO A 164 -0.77 -12.72 -2.74
CA PRO A 164 -0.03 -13.07 -3.95
C PRO A 164 0.30 -14.57 -4.08
N HIS A 165 0.17 -15.34 -2.98
CA HIS A 165 0.52 -16.76 -2.92
C HIS A 165 -0.66 -17.72 -3.02
N ASP A 166 -1.90 -17.22 -2.99
CA ASP A 166 -3.09 -18.05 -3.18
C ASP A 166 -4.13 -17.46 -4.16
N GLY A 167 -4.11 -16.14 -4.38
CA GLY A 167 -5.08 -15.45 -5.24
C GLY A 167 -6.50 -15.47 -4.69
N GLY A 168 -6.70 -15.77 -3.40
CA GLY A 168 -8.00 -15.89 -2.78
C GLY A 168 -8.65 -17.26 -2.98
N ALA A 169 -9.99 -17.28 -3.05
CA ALA A 169 -10.77 -18.52 -2.99
C ALA A 169 -11.56 -18.86 -4.25
N GLU A 170 -11.59 -17.98 -5.25
CA GLU A 170 -12.38 -18.17 -6.47
C GLU A 170 -11.73 -19.16 -7.45
N ASP A 171 -12.54 -19.74 -8.35
CA ASP A 171 -12.08 -20.76 -9.30
C ASP A 171 -11.06 -20.22 -10.33
N ASP A 172 -11.09 -18.92 -10.61
CA ASP A 172 -10.22 -18.23 -11.56
C ASP A 172 -8.99 -17.57 -10.93
N ARG A 173 -8.70 -17.87 -9.64
CA ARG A 173 -7.55 -17.34 -8.91
C ARG A 173 -6.21 -17.69 -9.55
N THR A 174 -5.26 -16.77 -9.45
CA THR A 174 -3.87 -16.95 -9.89
C THR A 174 -2.88 -16.54 -8.81
N MET A 175 -1.61 -16.93 -8.95
CA MET A 175 -0.53 -16.55 -8.03
C MET A 175 0.50 -15.68 -8.76
N PHE A 176 1.25 -14.89 -7.99
CA PHE A 176 2.37 -14.11 -8.51
C PHE A 176 3.35 -15.00 -9.27
N PRO A 177 3.96 -14.51 -10.38
CA PRO A 177 4.94 -15.26 -11.13
C PRO A 177 6.06 -15.83 -10.24
N GLY A 178 6.19 -17.15 -10.21
CA GLY A 178 7.25 -17.85 -9.46
C GLY A 178 7.02 -17.98 -7.95
N VAL A 179 5.85 -17.61 -7.44
CA VAL A 179 5.46 -17.89 -6.05
C VAL A 179 4.93 -19.32 -5.95
N ALA A 180 5.46 -20.09 -4.99
CA ALA A 180 5.10 -21.49 -4.78
C ALA A 180 4.52 -21.77 -3.38
N ASP A 181 4.74 -20.87 -2.43
CA ASP A 181 4.29 -20.94 -1.05
C ASP A 181 4.20 -19.52 -0.46
N PRO A 182 3.60 -19.32 0.74
CA PRO A 182 3.39 -17.99 1.31
C PRO A 182 4.65 -17.13 1.46
N TYR A 183 5.82 -17.75 1.65
CA TYR A 183 7.10 -17.08 1.92
C TYR A 183 8.08 -17.14 0.73
N SER A 184 7.64 -17.62 -0.43
CA SER A 184 8.41 -17.52 -1.67
C SER A 184 8.45 -16.06 -2.13
N THR A 185 9.63 -15.47 -2.29
CA THR A 185 9.78 -14.08 -2.79
C THR A 185 9.44 -13.92 -4.27
N GLY A 186 9.17 -15.02 -4.98
CA GLY A 186 8.71 -14.99 -6.37
C GLY A 186 9.80 -14.62 -7.38
N THR A 187 9.41 -14.52 -8.65
CA THR A 187 10.31 -14.14 -9.74
C THR A 187 10.85 -12.73 -9.50
N TYR A 188 12.17 -12.58 -9.52
CA TYR A 188 12.89 -11.32 -9.23
C TYR A 188 12.64 -10.74 -7.83
N GLY A 189 12.10 -11.51 -6.88
CA GLY A 189 11.85 -11.00 -5.53
C GLY A 189 10.64 -10.07 -5.42
N LEU A 190 9.68 -10.16 -6.35
CA LEU A 190 8.53 -9.25 -6.45
C LEU A 190 7.36 -9.61 -5.52
N ASN A 191 7.40 -10.74 -4.82
CA ASN A 191 6.46 -11.07 -3.74
C ASN A 191 7.03 -10.66 -2.37
N GLN A 192 7.14 -9.35 -2.16
CA GLN A 192 7.58 -8.76 -0.90
C GLN A 192 6.76 -7.50 -0.58
N GLY A 193 6.72 -7.15 0.69
CA GLY A 193 5.93 -6.04 1.23
C GLY A 193 6.18 -4.71 0.54
N VAL A 194 7.43 -4.41 0.15
CA VAL A 194 7.80 -3.16 -0.56
C VAL A 194 7.08 -3.01 -1.91
N TRP A 195 6.62 -4.11 -2.51
CA TRP A 195 5.90 -4.12 -3.79
C TRP A 195 4.38 -4.31 -3.64
N THR A 196 3.96 -5.04 -2.60
CA THR A 196 2.55 -5.25 -2.22
C THR A 196 2.43 -5.53 -0.73
N VAL A 197 1.58 -4.78 -0.04
CA VAL A 197 1.26 -5.00 1.38
C VAL A 197 0.60 -6.35 1.63
N MET A 198 0.05 -6.99 0.59
CA MET A 198 -0.61 -8.30 0.68
C MET A 198 0.39 -9.47 0.79
N SER A 199 1.69 -9.25 0.64
CA SER A 199 2.70 -10.31 0.81
C SER A 199 2.97 -10.63 2.28
N TYR A 200 3.19 -11.92 2.59
CA TYR A 200 3.70 -12.35 3.90
C TYR A 200 5.21 -12.12 4.06
N ASN A 201 5.93 -11.82 2.98
CA ASN A 201 7.34 -11.42 3.06
C ASN A 201 7.39 -9.91 3.33
N THR A 202 7.14 -9.51 4.57
CA THR A 202 7.09 -8.09 4.95
C THR A 202 8.43 -7.38 4.71
N GLY A 203 8.36 -6.07 4.49
CA GLY A 203 9.57 -5.27 4.21
C GLY A 203 10.21 -5.54 2.84
N TRP A 204 11.54 -5.51 2.81
CA TRP A 204 12.38 -5.71 1.63
C TRP A 204 13.69 -6.39 2.02
N ASP A 205 14.06 -7.48 1.35
CA ASP A 205 15.25 -8.28 1.66
C ASP A 205 16.60 -7.57 1.47
N GLU A 206 16.63 -6.43 0.79
CA GLU A 206 17.83 -5.58 0.68
C GLU A 206 17.96 -4.57 1.82
N ALA A 207 17.01 -4.52 2.76
CA ALA A 207 17.02 -3.66 3.94
C ALA A 207 16.66 -4.43 5.23
N GLY A 208 17.10 -3.92 6.39
CA GLY A 208 16.73 -4.53 7.67
C GLY A 208 15.27 -4.31 8.03
N SER A 209 14.61 -5.30 8.63
CA SER A 209 13.26 -5.16 9.19
C SER A 209 13.09 -5.95 10.48
N ASN A 210 12.15 -5.53 11.33
CA ASN A 210 11.61 -6.26 12.47
C ASN A 210 10.22 -5.72 12.83
N LEU A 211 9.62 -6.13 13.95
CA LEU A 211 8.28 -5.67 14.33
C LEU A 211 8.15 -4.13 14.45
N ALA A 212 9.24 -3.43 14.76
CA ALA A 212 9.24 -1.99 15.02
C ALA A 212 9.59 -1.13 13.80
N TYR A 213 10.21 -1.66 12.75
CA TYR A 213 10.60 -0.90 11.56
C TYR A 213 10.84 -1.77 10.31
N GLY A 214 10.90 -1.13 9.15
CA GLY A 214 11.25 -1.75 7.87
C GLY A 214 10.09 -2.48 7.19
N ASN A 215 8.88 -2.44 7.77
CA ASN A 215 7.66 -2.94 7.15
C ASN A 215 6.95 -1.84 6.35
N GLN A 216 5.73 -2.10 5.89
CA GLN A 216 4.98 -1.20 5.03
C GLN A 216 4.33 -0.10 5.86
N GLY A 217 4.60 1.16 5.49
CA GLY A 217 3.85 2.32 5.98
C GLY A 217 2.71 2.72 5.05
N GLY A 218 2.65 2.15 3.85
CA GLY A 218 1.69 2.46 2.81
C GLY A 218 1.53 1.32 1.82
N LEU A 219 0.76 1.56 0.76
CA LEU A 219 0.53 0.61 -0.32
C LEU A 219 1.76 0.46 -1.22
N GLY A 220 1.91 -0.71 -1.85
CA GLY A 220 2.87 -0.98 -2.91
C GLY A 220 2.28 -0.74 -4.31
N ALA A 221 3.14 -0.73 -5.34
CA ALA A 221 2.72 -0.45 -6.71
C ALA A 221 1.70 -1.47 -7.25
N PHE A 222 1.80 -2.74 -6.84
CA PHE A 222 0.84 -3.76 -7.26
C PHE A 222 -0.52 -3.60 -6.57
N ASP A 223 -0.53 -3.20 -5.29
CA ASP A 223 -1.79 -2.91 -4.58
C ASP A 223 -2.53 -1.76 -5.25
N ILE A 224 -1.82 -0.67 -5.53
CA ILE A 224 -2.36 0.51 -6.21
C ILE A 224 -2.97 0.10 -7.56
N ALA A 225 -2.22 -0.65 -8.37
CA ALA A 225 -2.71 -1.09 -9.67
C ALA A 225 -3.96 -1.99 -9.57
N ALA A 226 -4.02 -2.90 -8.60
CA ALA A 226 -5.18 -3.77 -8.37
C ALA A 226 -6.41 -2.99 -7.88
N LEU A 227 -6.22 -2.06 -6.94
CA LEU A 227 -7.28 -1.17 -6.47
C LEU A 227 -7.80 -0.30 -7.60
N GLN A 228 -6.93 0.24 -8.45
CA GLN A 228 -7.33 1.05 -9.61
C GLN A 228 -8.06 0.23 -10.68
N ALA A 229 -7.69 -1.05 -10.86
CA ALA A 229 -8.42 -1.95 -11.74
C ALA A 229 -9.85 -2.23 -11.23
N LEU A 230 -10.03 -2.36 -9.91
CA LEU A 230 -11.34 -2.55 -9.29
C LEU A 230 -12.18 -1.26 -9.22
N TYR A 231 -11.54 -0.16 -8.86
CA TYR A 231 -12.21 1.04 -8.34
C TYR A 231 -11.86 2.33 -9.09
N GLY A 232 -11.10 2.26 -10.18
CA GLY A 232 -10.63 3.42 -10.93
C GLY A 232 -9.59 4.25 -10.17
N ALA A 233 -8.75 4.98 -10.91
CA ALA A 233 -7.72 5.83 -10.33
C ALA A 233 -8.29 7.13 -9.76
N ASN A 234 -7.76 7.56 -8.61
CA ASN A 234 -8.03 8.88 -8.06
C ASN A 234 -7.11 9.91 -8.72
N HIS A 235 -7.67 10.80 -9.55
CA HIS A 235 -6.91 11.85 -10.25
C HIS A 235 -6.81 13.18 -9.50
N ALA A 236 -7.13 13.23 -8.20
CA ALA A 236 -7.07 14.43 -7.38
C ALA A 236 -5.88 14.47 -6.41
N THR A 237 -5.46 13.31 -5.89
CA THR A 237 -4.33 13.21 -4.95
C THR A 237 -3.03 13.64 -5.61
N GLY A 238 -2.28 14.53 -4.95
CA GLY A 238 -0.98 14.99 -5.44
C GLY A 238 -1.04 15.93 -6.65
N ALA A 239 -2.21 16.36 -7.13
CA ALA A 239 -2.37 17.07 -8.42
C ALA A 239 -1.71 18.49 -8.56
N GLY A 240 -0.79 18.87 -7.69
CA GLY A 240 0.04 20.07 -7.86
C GLY A 240 1.45 19.82 -7.35
N ASP A 241 2.35 20.77 -7.55
CA ASP A 241 3.78 20.62 -7.24
C ASP A 241 4.04 20.16 -5.80
N ASN A 242 4.60 18.96 -5.63
CA ASN A 242 4.82 18.31 -4.35
C ASN A 242 6.31 18.03 -4.11
N THR A 243 6.68 17.96 -2.83
CA THR A 243 7.99 17.47 -2.40
C THR A 243 7.79 16.30 -1.44
N TYR A 244 8.40 15.18 -1.77
CA TYR A 244 8.40 13.94 -1.03
C TYR A 244 9.78 13.76 -0.38
N ASP A 245 9.87 14.09 0.90
CA ASP A 245 11.11 13.95 1.66
C ASP A 245 11.35 12.49 2.02
N LEU A 246 12.53 11.97 1.68
CA LEU A 246 12.94 10.63 2.11
C LEU A 246 13.05 10.58 3.64
N PRO A 247 12.62 9.48 4.27
CA PRO A 247 12.72 9.34 5.71
C PRO A 247 14.18 9.23 6.13
N THR A 248 14.57 9.95 7.19
CA THR A 248 15.94 9.94 7.74
C THR A 248 16.13 8.98 8.91
N GLY A 249 15.05 8.35 9.40
CA GLY A 249 15.06 7.34 10.45
C GLY A 249 14.49 6.03 9.92
N THR A 250 14.85 4.91 10.55
CA THR A 250 14.23 3.61 10.25
C THR A 250 12.72 3.74 10.42
N THR A 251 12.01 3.64 9.31
CA THR A 251 10.56 3.85 9.18
C THR A 251 10.05 2.69 8.35
N GLY A 252 9.36 2.94 7.23
CA GLY A 252 8.77 1.92 6.38
C GLY A 252 8.74 2.33 4.92
N TRP A 253 8.17 1.44 4.12
CA TRP A 253 8.07 1.59 2.68
C TRP A 253 6.70 2.09 2.26
N SER A 254 6.64 2.90 1.21
CA SER A 254 5.39 3.35 0.59
C SER A 254 5.59 3.58 -0.91
N CYS A 255 4.52 3.45 -1.69
CA CYS A 255 4.52 3.76 -3.11
C CYS A 255 3.82 5.10 -3.35
N LEU A 256 4.49 6.02 -4.06
CA LEU A 256 3.94 7.32 -4.38
C LEU A 256 2.86 7.20 -5.46
N TRP A 257 1.68 7.74 -5.15
CA TRP A 257 0.63 8.05 -6.11
C TRP A 257 0.46 9.56 -6.18
N ASP A 258 0.69 10.11 -7.36
CA ASP A 258 0.57 11.54 -7.66
C ASP A 258 -0.13 11.70 -9.02
N ALA A 259 -1.19 12.51 -9.06
CA ALA A 259 -2.01 12.71 -10.24
C ALA A 259 -1.46 13.77 -11.22
N GLY A 260 -0.41 14.49 -10.84
CA GLY A 260 0.38 15.36 -11.70
C GLY A 260 0.85 16.64 -10.99
N GLY A 261 1.86 17.28 -11.54
CA GLY A 261 2.48 18.43 -10.93
C GLY A 261 3.86 18.63 -11.52
N THR A 262 4.72 19.34 -10.80
CA THR A 262 6.16 19.25 -10.99
C THR A 262 6.78 18.89 -9.65
N ASP A 263 7.05 17.59 -9.50
CA ASP A 263 7.23 16.97 -8.19
C ASP A 263 8.70 16.65 -7.94
N THR A 264 9.06 16.52 -6.66
CA THR A 264 10.44 16.31 -6.23
C THR A 264 10.51 15.21 -5.18
N ILE A 265 11.41 14.23 -5.35
CA ILE A 265 11.89 13.43 -4.22
C ILE A 265 13.15 14.08 -3.67
N ALA A 266 13.20 14.31 -2.36
CA ALA A 266 14.32 14.99 -1.72
C ALA A 266 14.92 14.15 -0.60
N ALA A 267 16.23 13.92 -0.65
CA ALA A 267 16.99 13.43 0.47
C ALA A 267 17.27 14.56 1.47
N ALA A 268 17.45 14.21 2.74
CA ALA A 268 17.82 15.14 3.76
C ALA A 268 19.29 15.58 3.60
N PRO A 269 19.58 16.89 3.71
CA PRO A 269 20.96 17.40 3.55
C PRO A 269 21.99 16.80 4.53
N GLY A 270 21.54 16.22 5.64
CA GLY A 270 22.40 15.62 6.67
C GLY A 270 22.67 14.12 6.50
N SER A 271 22.09 13.47 5.49
CA SER A 271 22.21 12.02 5.28
C SER A 271 23.59 11.61 4.78
N ALA A 272 23.94 10.33 5.00
CA ALA A 272 25.24 9.78 4.62
C ALA A 272 25.44 9.65 3.10
N GLY A 273 24.33 9.66 2.36
CA GLY A 273 24.18 9.43 0.93
C GLY A 273 22.74 8.97 0.69
N SER A 274 22.29 9.00 -0.56
CA SER A 274 20.96 8.56 -0.95
C SER A 274 20.97 7.88 -2.31
N THR A 275 19.99 7.00 -2.51
CA THR A 275 19.60 6.50 -3.82
C THR A 275 18.23 7.07 -4.15
N ILE A 276 18.09 7.79 -5.27
CA ILE A 276 16.79 8.27 -5.75
C ILE A 276 16.61 7.84 -7.20
N ASP A 277 15.51 7.16 -7.47
CA ASP A 277 15.13 6.71 -8.80
C ASP A 277 13.74 7.21 -9.17
N LEU A 278 13.67 8.09 -10.18
CA LEU A 278 12.44 8.73 -10.62
C LEU A 278 11.60 7.85 -11.57
N ARG A 279 12.00 6.60 -11.81
CA ARG A 279 11.28 5.70 -12.71
C ARG A 279 10.12 5.01 -11.98
N ALA A 280 8.94 5.06 -12.60
CA ALA A 280 7.75 4.38 -12.13
C ALA A 280 7.81 2.86 -12.31
N ALA A 281 7.02 2.15 -11.50
CA ALA A 281 6.71 0.74 -11.68
C ALA A 281 6.21 0.47 -13.10
N THR A 282 6.75 -0.58 -13.74
CA THR A 282 6.35 -0.94 -15.11
C THR A 282 5.14 -1.88 -15.13
N LEU A 283 4.89 -2.58 -14.02
CA LEU A 283 3.94 -3.69 -13.87
C LEU A 283 4.16 -4.84 -14.86
N ARG A 284 5.20 -4.79 -15.70
CA ARG A 284 5.35 -5.69 -16.84
C ARG A 284 5.88 -7.04 -16.36
N GLU A 285 5.17 -8.11 -16.68
CA GLU A 285 5.65 -9.47 -16.46
C GLU A 285 7.01 -9.70 -17.16
N GLY A 286 7.94 -10.35 -16.46
CA GLY A 286 9.30 -10.56 -16.94
C GLY A 286 10.24 -9.36 -16.76
N ASP A 287 9.77 -8.25 -16.22
CA ASP A 287 10.61 -7.13 -15.80
C ASP A 287 11.04 -7.28 -14.33
N PRO A 288 12.35 -7.28 -14.02
CA PRO A 288 12.81 -7.28 -12.62
C PRO A 288 12.34 -6.09 -11.80
N ASN A 289 11.97 -4.98 -12.46
CA ASN A 289 11.51 -3.75 -11.81
C ASN A 289 10.00 -3.53 -12.00
N ALA A 290 9.22 -4.62 -12.17
CA ALA A 290 7.78 -4.51 -12.34
C ALA A 290 7.09 -3.78 -11.17
N GLY A 291 7.59 -3.96 -9.94
CA GLY A 291 7.12 -3.26 -8.74
C GLY A 291 7.66 -1.84 -8.57
N GLY A 292 8.57 -1.39 -9.43
CA GLY A 292 9.22 -0.08 -9.35
C GLY A 292 10.68 -0.14 -8.93
N PHE A 293 11.20 1.05 -8.62
CA PHE A 293 12.57 1.27 -8.18
C PHE A 293 12.53 1.92 -6.79
N VAL A 294 13.40 1.50 -5.88
CA VAL A 294 13.44 2.03 -4.52
C VAL A 294 14.27 3.30 -4.48
N SER A 295 13.71 4.34 -3.87
CA SER A 295 14.41 5.54 -3.43
C SER A 295 14.51 5.52 -1.90
N SER A 296 15.72 5.65 -1.36
CA SER A 296 15.98 5.59 0.08
C SER A 296 17.26 6.34 0.45
N GLU A 297 17.32 6.78 1.70
CA GLU A 297 18.56 7.23 2.33
C GLU A 297 19.45 6.03 2.67
N ASP A 298 20.76 6.23 2.61
CA ASP A 298 21.71 5.20 3.01
C ASP A 298 21.49 4.77 4.48
N TYR A 299 21.48 3.45 4.70
CA TYR A 299 21.27 2.83 6.01
C TYR A 299 19.89 3.06 6.63
N VAL A 300 18.92 3.55 5.86
CA VAL A 300 17.53 3.67 6.30
C VAL A 300 16.69 2.54 5.72
N ALA A 301 16.02 1.80 6.61
CA ALA A 301 14.98 0.86 6.25
C ALA A 301 13.65 1.61 6.08
N GLY A 302 13.48 2.25 4.92
CA GLY A 302 12.30 3.02 4.58
C GLY A 302 12.57 3.96 3.41
N GLY A 303 11.52 4.33 2.71
CA GLY A 303 11.63 5.09 1.47
C GLY A 303 10.45 4.88 0.55
N PHE A 304 10.65 5.22 -0.71
CA PHE A 304 9.60 5.29 -1.71
C PHE A 304 9.85 4.43 -2.93
N THR A 305 8.77 3.86 -3.47
CA THR A 305 8.68 3.49 -4.88
C THR A 305 7.70 4.43 -5.58
N ILE A 306 7.60 4.40 -6.91
CA ILE A 306 6.68 5.24 -7.68
C ILE A 306 5.69 4.36 -8.42
N ALA A 307 4.38 4.61 -8.25
CA ALA A 307 3.32 3.81 -8.86
C ALA A 307 3.31 3.95 -10.39
N ASN A 308 2.73 2.96 -11.08
CA ASN A 308 2.60 3.02 -12.54
C ASN A 308 1.74 4.21 -12.98
N GLY A 309 2.18 4.91 -14.02
CA GLY A 309 1.48 6.09 -14.55
C GLY A 309 1.80 7.40 -13.82
N VAL A 310 2.51 7.36 -12.69
CA VAL A 310 2.99 8.56 -11.99
C VAL A 310 4.28 9.06 -12.64
N THR A 311 4.42 10.38 -12.71
CA THR A 311 5.67 11.03 -13.14
C THR A 311 6.16 11.90 -11.99
N ILE A 312 7.42 11.74 -11.62
CA ILE A 312 8.13 12.65 -10.71
C ILE A 312 9.27 13.28 -11.50
N GLU A 313 9.34 14.61 -11.52
CA GLU A 313 10.23 15.34 -12.40
C GLU A 313 11.62 15.50 -11.80
N ASN A 314 11.73 15.71 -10.48
CA ASN A 314 12.96 16.21 -9.88
C ASN A 314 13.48 15.33 -8.73
N ALA A 315 14.79 15.37 -8.53
CA ALA A 315 15.46 14.74 -7.40
C ALA A 315 16.46 15.71 -6.77
N THR A 316 16.50 15.74 -5.44
CA THR A 316 17.55 16.42 -4.66
C THR A 316 18.25 15.41 -3.76
N GLY A 317 19.55 15.21 -3.97
CA GLY A 317 20.40 14.34 -3.15
C GLY A 317 20.79 14.96 -1.81
N ALA A 318 21.53 14.20 -1.01
CA ALA A 318 21.92 14.53 0.34
C ALA A 318 23.20 15.39 0.39
N GLY A 319 23.79 15.53 1.58
CA GLY A 319 25.14 16.09 1.73
C GLY A 319 26.26 15.07 1.47
N GLY A 320 25.91 13.77 1.49
CA GLY A 320 26.80 12.64 1.20
C GLY A 320 26.88 12.31 -0.29
N PRO A 321 27.54 11.21 -0.70
CA PRO A 321 27.54 10.75 -2.10
C PRO A 321 26.17 10.19 -2.49
N ASP A 322 25.62 10.65 -3.60
CA ASP A 322 24.29 10.23 -4.05
C ASP A 322 24.27 9.51 -5.41
N ASP A 323 23.30 8.62 -5.58
CA ASP A 323 23.01 7.90 -6.82
C ASP A 323 21.60 8.31 -7.31
N LEU A 324 21.54 9.23 -8.29
CA LEU A 324 20.28 9.83 -8.78
C LEU A 324 19.96 9.40 -10.22
N SER A 325 18.84 8.75 -10.43
CA SER A 325 18.34 8.30 -11.74
C SER A 325 17.10 9.06 -12.18
N GLY A 326 17.20 9.72 -13.34
CA GLY A 326 16.06 10.35 -14.00
C GLY A 326 15.17 9.37 -14.76
N ASN A 327 14.07 9.89 -15.32
CA ASN A 327 13.12 9.13 -16.12
C ASN A 327 13.00 9.74 -17.54
N ALA A 328 11.96 9.37 -18.28
CA ALA A 328 11.81 9.75 -19.69
C ALA A 328 11.44 11.23 -19.91
N VAL A 329 11.03 11.97 -18.86
CA VAL A 329 10.70 13.40 -18.97
C VAL A 329 11.93 14.28 -18.72
N ALA A 330 11.75 15.60 -18.81
CA ALA A 330 12.81 16.54 -18.46
C ALA A 330 12.96 16.58 -16.94
N ASN A 331 14.07 16.05 -16.43
CA ASN A 331 14.34 16.03 -14.99
C ASN A 331 15.25 17.17 -14.54
N THR A 332 15.08 17.63 -13.30
CA THR A 332 16.12 18.37 -12.57
C THR A 332 16.74 17.45 -11.53
N LEU A 333 18.02 17.10 -11.70
CA LEU A 333 18.77 16.29 -10.73
C LEU A 333 19.81 17.17 -10.03
N LEU A 334 19.60 17.43 -8.74
CA LEU A 334 20.51 18.17 -7.87
C LEU A 334 21.27 17.17 -7.00
N GLY A 335 22.57 17.00 -7.23
CA GLY A 335 23.41 16.07 -6.46
C GLY A 335 23.49 16.45 -4.99
N GLY A 336 23.73 17.73 -4.71
CA GLY A 336 23.86 18.21 -3.33
C GLY A 336 25.33 18.27 -2.91
N GLY A 337 25.67 17.59 -1.82
CA GLY A 337 27.05 17.47 -1.35
C GLY A 337 27.80 16.33 -2.06
N GLY A 338 28.82 15.76 -1.40
CA GLY A 338 29.37 14.48 -1.83
C GLY A 338 29.99 14.35 -3.24
N ARG A 339 29.92 13.12 -3.76
CA ARG A 339 30.49 12.67 -5.04
C ARG A 339 29.43 11.84 -5.75
N ASP A 340 28.64 12.50 -6.57
CA ASP A 340 27.38 11.90 -7.01
C ASP A 340 27.51 11.22 -8.37
N THR A 341 26.68 10.20 -8.56
CA THR A 341 26.42 9.58 -9.85
C THR A 341 25.03 10.02 -10.32
N LEU A 342 24.99 10.70 -11.46
CA LEU A 342 23.73 11.14 -12.06
C LEU A 342 23.50 10.37 -13.35
N TRP A 343 22.37 9.66 -13.41
CA TRP A 343 21.90 8.99 -14.61
C TRP A 343 20.78 9.78 -15.27
N ALA A 344 21.18 10.57 -16.26
CA ALA A 344 20.32 11.49 -16.99
C ALA A 344 19.83 10.88 -18.31
N THR A 345 18.62 11.28 -18.74
CA THR A 345 18.18 11.15 -20.13
C THR A 345 18.57 12.41 -20.91
N ALA A 346 18.37 12.42 -22.24
CA ALA A 346 18.83 13.52 -23.10
C ALA A 346 18.20 14.90 -22.78
N ALA A 347 17.07 14.93 -22.07
CA ALA A 347 16.36 16.16 -21.68
C ALA A 347 16.60 16.59 -20.22
N THR A 348 17.49 15.90 -19.48
CA THR A 348 17.75 16.17 -18.07
C THR A 348 18.70 17.36 -17.87
N MET A 349 18.37 18.25 -16.93
CA MET A 349 19.29 19.25 -16.39
C MET A 349 19.96 18.70 -15.12
N CYS A 350 21.29 18.70 -15.09
CA CYS A 350 22.09 18.34 -13.93
C CYS A 350 22.92 19.54 -13.47
N SER A 351 23.01 19.79 -12.16
CA SER A 351 23.93 20.77 -11.61
C SER A 351 24.74 20.17 -10.47
N ASP A 352 25.99 19.76 -10.75
CA ASP A 352 27.13 19.79 -9.81
C ASP A 352 28.43 19.23 -10.44
N ALA A 353 29.53 19.21 -9.67
CA ALA A 353 30.78 18.51 -9.99
C ALA A 353 30.64 16.96 -9.97
N ALA A 354 29.47 16.46 -10.34
CA ALA A 354 29.10 15.04 -10.35
C ALA A 354 29.64 14.31 -11.58
N ARG A 355 29.74 12.98 -11.50
CA ARG A 355 29.99 12.14 -12.67
C ARG A 355 28.68 11.88 -13.39
N VAL A 356 28.32 12.77 -14.32
CA VAL A 356 27.14 12.58 -15.17
C VAL A 356 27.38 11.42 -16.14
N ARG A 357 26.54 10.38 -16.04
CA ARG A 357 26.42 9.32 -17.05
C ARG A 357 25.12 9.54 -17.80
N THR A 358 25.20 9.81 -19.10
CA THR A 358 24.02 9.87 -19.96
C THR A 358 23.59 8.46 -20.35
N PHE A 359 22.34 8.11 -20.10
CA PHE A 359 21.73 6.95 -20.73
C PHE A 359 21.41 7.29 -22.19
N SER A 360 22.05 6.60 -23.13
CA SER A 360 21.57 6.53 -24.52
C SER A 360 20.76 5.25 -24.66
N CYS A 361 19.43 5.38 -24.69
CA CYS A 361 18.60 4.26 -25.13
C CYS A 361 18.56 4.30 -26.66
N SER A 362 19.08 3.25 -27.29
CA SER A 362 18.85 2.99 -28.72
C SER A 362 17.44 2.41 -28.84
N ILE A 363 16.61 3.04 -29.67
CA ILE A 363 15.20 2.69 -29.94
C ILE A 363 15.06 1.24 -30.39
#